data_AF-A0A2A4XID3-F1
#
_entry.id   AF-A0A2A4XID3-F1
#
_cell.length_a   1.000
_cell.length_b   1.000
_cell.length_c   1.000
_cell.angle_alpha   90.00
_cell.angle_beta   90.00
_cell.angle_gamma   90.00
#
_symmetry.space_group_name_H-M   'P 1'
#
loop_
_entity.id
_entity.type
_entity.pdbx_description
1 polymer ?
#
loop_
_entity_poly.entity_id
_entity_poly.type
_entity_poly.pdbx_seq_one_letter_code
_entity_poly.pdbx_strand_id
1 'polypeptide(L)' 'MSTKTTSVDCPNCKKSVEWTDENNFRPFCSKRCKLIDFGGWASERNSIPGESVYPAIEDEYDQ' A
#
# COMPACT_ATOMS: atom_id res chain seq x y z
N MET A 1 6.68 -31.58 15.53
CA MET A 1 7.13 -30.22 15.89
C MET A 1 6.14 -29.24 15.30
N SER A 2 5.54 -28.35 16.09
CA SER A 2 4.58 -27.37 15.57
C SER A 2 5.35 -26.18 15.01
N THR A 3 5.40 -26.07 13.69
CA THR A 3 6.04 -24.94 13.00
C THR A 3 5.16 -23.71 13.17
N LYS A 4 5.66 -22.70 13.88
CA LYS A 4 4.96 -21.43 14.07
C LYS A 4 4.93 -20.68 12.74
N THR A 5 3.77 -20.67 12.08
CA THR A 5 3.52 -19.90 10.88
C THR A 5 3.45 -18.41 11.21
N THR A 6 4.17 -17.58 10.46
CA THR A 6 4.10 -16.11 10.63
C THR A 6 2.73 -15.63 10.16
N SER A 7 2.08 -14.76 10.94
CA SER A 7 0.83 -14.11 10.53
C SER A 7 1.05 -12.60 10.41
N VAL A 8 0.44 -11.98 9.41
CA VAL A 8 0.49 -10.54 9.14
C VAL A 8 -0.91 -10.00 8.88
N ASP A 9 -1.14 -8.71 9.11
CA ASP A 9 -2.43 -8.10 8.80
C ASP A 9 -2.48 -7.61 7.35
N CYS A 10 -3.57 -7.92 6.65
CA CYS A 10 -3.84 -7.43 5.32
C CYS A 10 -3.81 -5.88 5.30
N PRO A 11 -2.96 -5.23 4.50
CA PRO A 11 -2.82 -3.78 4.53
C PRO A 11 -4.13 -3.03 4.25
N ASN A 12 -4.97 -3.57 3.37
CA ASN A 12 -6.23 -2.96 2.93
C ASN A 12 -7.40 -3.13 3.91
N CYS A 13 -7.58 -4.30 4.53
CA CYS A 13 -8.77 -4.59 5.35
C CYS A 13 -8.46 -5.06 6.78
N LYS A 14 -7.18 -5.16 7.14
CA LYS A 14 -6.66 -5.55 8.45
C LYS A 14 -7.01 -6.98 8.90
N LYS A 15 -7.53 -7.82 8.01
CA LYS A 15 -7.70 -9.25 8.29
C LYS A 15 -6.33 -9.92 8.47
N SER A 16 -6.14 -10.64 9.58
CA SER A 16 -4.94 -11.45 9.83
C SER A 16 -4.85 -12.60 8.82
N VAL A 17 -3.66 -12.78 8.23
CA VAL A 17 -3.37 -13.80 7.22
C VAL A 17 -2.04 -14.49 7.46
N GLU A 18 -2.05 -15.81 7.28
CA GLU A 18 -0.87 -16.63 7.40
C GLU A 18 0.10 -16.47 6.22
N TRP A 19 1.39 -16.54 6.52
CA TRP A 19 2.49 -16.44 5.56
C TRP A 19 2.94 -17.82 5.05
N THR A 20 2.10 -18.49 4.26
CA THR A 20 2.30 -19.83 3.67
C THR A 20 2.03 -19.92 2.16
N ASP A 21 2.89 -20.52 1.32
CA ASP A 21 2.85 -20.49 -0.17
C ASP A 21 1.47 -20.61 -0.86
N GLU A 22 0.48 -21.24 -0.23
CA GLU A 22 -0.91 -21.30 -0.66
C GLU A 22 -1.59 -19.92 -0.83
N ASN A 23 -1.29 -18.92 0.00
CA ASN A 23 -1.80 -17.55 -0.20
C ASN A 23 -0.94 -16.75 -1.20
N ASN A 24 -1.23 -16.94 -2.48
CA ASN A 24 -0.62 -16.25 -3.62
C ASN A 24 -0.77 -14.71 -3.63
N PHE A 25 -1.53 -14.13 -2.69
CA PHE A 25 -1.81 -12.69 -2.65
C PHE A 25 -1.18 -11.98 -1.45
N ARG A 26 -0.31 -12.63 -0.69
CA ARG A 26 0.46 -11.97 0.38
C ARG A 26 1.05 -10.61 -0.05
N PRO A 27 1.05 -9.60 0.84
CA PRO A 27 0.55 -9.61 2.22
C PRO A 27 -0.98 -9.46 2.33
N PHE A 28 -1.71 -9.46 1.21
CA PHE A 28 -3.16 -9.26 1.20
C PHE A 28 -3.92 -10.57 1.45
N CYS A 29 -5.15 -10.44 1.96
CA CYS A 29 -6.01 -11.59 2.20
C CYS A 29 -6.73 -12.13 0.95
N SER A 30 -6.65 -11.42 -0.18
CA SER A 30 -7.29 -11.80 -1.44
C SER A 30 -6.79 -10.94 -2.60
N LYS A 31 -7.03 -11.41 -3.83
CA LYS A 31 -6.83 -10.63 -5.07
C LYS A 31 -7.55 -9.28 -5.03
N ARG A 32 -8.77 -9.22 -4.48
CA ARG A 32 -9.56 -7.99 -4.35
C ARG A 32 -8.83 -6.95 -3.51
N CYS A 33 -8.32 -7.33 -2.35
CA CYS A 33 -7.59 -6.40 -1.47
C CYS A 33 -6.31 -5.88 -2.12
N LYS A 34 -5.57 -6.74 -2.84
CA LYS A 34 -4.39 -6.34 -3.64
C LYS A 34 -4.75 -5.28 -4.69
N LEU A 35 -5.86 -5.45 -5.40
CA LEU A 35 -6.30 -4.53 -6.44
C LEU A 35 -6.81 -3.19 -5.89
N ILE A 36 -7.48 -3.20 -4.73
CA ILE A 36 -7.94 -1.96 -4.08
C ILE A 36 -6.74 -1.13 -3.63
N ASP A 37 -5.73 -1.78 -3.05
CA ASP A 37 -4.49 -1.11 -2.63
C ASP A 37 -3.77 -0.49 -3.82
N PHE A 38 -3.58 -1.27 -4.90
CA PHE A 38 -3.04 -0.77 -6.17
C PHE A 38 -3.84 0.41 -6.72
N GLY A 39 -5.17 0.31 -6.72
CA GLY A 39 -6.04 1.40 -7.17
C GLY A 39 -5.90 2.65 -6.30
N GLY A 40 -5.70 2.52 -4.98
CA GLY A 40 -5.41 3.64 -4.08
C GLY A 40 -4.16 4.41 -4.47
N TRP A 41 -3.09 3.72 -4.86
CA TRP A 41 -1.87 4.36 -5.38
C TRP A 41 -2.07 4.97 -6.76
N ALA A 42 -2.70 4.25 -7.68
CA ALA A 42 -2.95 4.75 -9.04
C ALA A 42 -3.88 5.97 -9.08
N SER A 43 -4.72 6.16 -8.07
CA SER A 43 -5.65 7.30 -7.92
C SER A 43 -5.17 8.35 -6.93
N GLU A 44 -3.91 8.30 -6.50
CA GLU A 44 -3.29 9.25 -5.57
C GLU A 44 -3.98 9.37 -4.20
N ARG A 45 -4.84 8.42 -3.84
CA ARG A 45 -5.43 8.35 -2.49
C ARG A 45 -4.41 7.93 -1.43
N ASN A 46 -3.37 7.21 -1.86
CA ASN A 46 -2.22 6.90 -1.04
C ASN A 46 -1.08 7.83 -1.45
N SER A 47 -0.49 8.53 -0.49
CA SER A 47 0.69 9.38 -0.68
C SER A 47 1.64 9.24 0.51
N ILE A 48 2.92 9.52 0.26
CA ILE A 48 3.92 9.61 1.32
C ILE A 48 4.15 11.10 1.54
N PRO A 49 3.95 11.63 2.77
CA PRO A 49 4.22 13.02 3.05
C PRO A 49 5.72 13.31 2.88
N GLY A 50 6.04 14.43 2.25
CA GLY A 50 7.41 14.87 2.01
C GLY A 50 7.44 16.33 1.59
N GLU A 51 8.62 16.93 1.62
CA GLU A 51 8.83 18.26 1.06
C GLU A 51 8.57 18.25 -0.45
N SER A 52 8.06 19.38 -0.97
CA SER A 52 7.89 19.53 -2.40
C SER A 52 9.24 19.38 -3.08
N VAL A 53 9.35 18.42 -4.00
CA VAL A 53 10.52 18.27 -4.88
C VAL A 53 10.53 19.30 -6.00
N TYR A 54 9.42 19.99 -6.20
CA TYR A 54 9.39 21.17 -7.04
C TYR A 54 9.88 22.34 -6.20
N PRO A 55 10.93 23.07 -6.65
CA PRO A 55 11.26 24.33 -6.03
C PRO A 55 9.99 25.18 -6.05
N ALA A 56 9.69 25.85 -4.94
CA ALA A 56 8.69 26.90 -4.95
C ALA A 56 9.13 27.86 -6.07
N ILE A 57 8.36 27.90 -7.15
CA ILE A 57 8.49 28.98 -8.11
C ILE A 57 8.00 30.19 -7.33
N GLU A 58 8.92 30.87 -6.65
CA GLU A 58 8.67 32.17 -6.07
C GLU A 58 8.37 33.11 -7.25
N ASP A 59 7.09 33.43 -7.40
CA ASP A 59 6.55 34.62 -8.06
C ASP A 59 7.17 35.03 -9.43
N GLU A 60 6.68 34.51 -10.57
CA GLU A 60 6.66 35.32 -11.82
C GLU A 60 5.78 34.71 -12.93
N TYR A 61 4.51 35.12 -12.97
CA TYR A 61 3.89 35.58 -14.22
C TYR A 61 3.01 36.78 -13.85
N ASP A 62 3.67 37.86 -13.46
CA ASP A 62 3.13 39.19 -13.74
C ASP A 62 3.25 39.40 -15.26
N GLN A 63 2.25 38.91 -16.01
CA GLN A 63 1.73 39.55 -17.23
C GLN A 63 0.35 39.00 -17.61
#